data_AF-A0A956HQJ5-F1
#
_entry.id   AF-A0A956HQJ5-F1
#
_cell.length_a   1.000
_cell.length_b   1.000
_cell.length_c   1.000
_cell.angle_alpha   90.00
_cell.angle_beta   90.00
_cell.angle_gamma   90.00
#
_symmetry.space_group_name_H-M   'P 1'
#
loop_
_entity.id
_entity.type
_entity.pdbx_description
1 polymer ?
#
loop_
_entity_poly.entity_id
_entity_poly.type
_entity_poly.pdbx_seq_one_letter_code
_entity_poly.pdbx_strand_id
1 'polypeptide(L)'
;LRYLEWCWDPDPDDTTAEIAFSYLLREADGVVRGEHDHDRFGLFPRATWLRLLGEVGFTAERSRDAWDRDVFTARRPRAAAS
;
A
#
# COMPACT_ATOMS: atom_id res chain seq x y z
N LEU A 1 10.54 20.90 -0.18
CA LEU A 1 9.69 20.13 -1.11
C LEU A 1 8.27 20.68 -1.06
N ARG A 2 7.65 20.90 -2.22
CA ARG A 2 6.19 21.02 -2.36
C ARG A 2 5.75 19.93 -3.33
N TYR A 3 4.57 19.36 -3.14
CA TYR A 3 4.06 18.36 -4.07
C TYR A 3 2.55 18.45 -4.25
N LEU A 4 2.10 17.90 -5.37
CA LEU A 4 0.71 17.55 -5.66
C LEU A 4 0.64 16.05 -5.86
N GLU A 5 -0.48 15.47 -5.44
CA GLU A 5 -0.79 14.06 -5.57
C GLU A 5 -2.21 13.93 -6.12
N TRP A 6 -2.39 13.03 -7.07
CA TRP A 6 -3.69 12.54 -7.49
C TRP A 6 -3.72 11.03 -7.35
N CYS A 7 -4.80 10.52 -6.75
CA CYS A 7 -5.12 9.10 -6.70
C CYS A 7 -6.48 8.91 -7.37
N TRP A 8 -6.55 8.02 -8.35
CA TRP A 8 -7.80 7.71 -9.05
C TRP A 8 -7.84 6.26 -9.49
N ASP A 9 -9.05 5.75 -9.67
CA ASP A 9 -9.30 4.43 -10.21
C ASP A 9 -9.84 4.57 -11.65
N PRO A 10 -9.04 4.26 -12.68
CA PRO A 10 -9.48 4.33 -14.07
C PRO A 10 -10.37 3.14 -14.48
N ASP A 11 -10.32 2.02 -13.75
CA ASP A 11 -11.05 0.79 -14.04
C ASP A 11 -11.64 0.20 -12.74
N PRO A 12 -12.88 0.56 -12.39
CA PRO A 12 -13.50 0.15 -11.13
C PRO A 12 -13.78 -1.35 -11.01
N ASP A 13 -13.61 -2.10 -12.10
CA ASP A 13 -13.78 -3.55 -12.10
C ASP A 13 -12.46 -4.29 -11.80
N ASP A 14 -11.33 -3.57 -11.74
CA ASP A 14 -10.02 -4.11 -11.38
C ASP A 14 -9.70 -3.91 -9.88
N THR A 15 -8.48 -4.26 -9.45
CA THR A 15 -8.06 -4.15 -8.05
C THR A 15 -6.86 -3.24 -7.90
N THR A 16 -6.81 -2.14 -8.62
CA THR A 16 -5.71 -1.18 -8.58
C THR A 16 -6.19 0.26 -8.67
N ALA A 17 -5.27 1.17 -8.36
CA ALA A 17 -5.48 2.60 -8.54
C ALA A 17 -4.18 3.19 -9.09
N GLU A 18 -4.31 4.26 -9.85
CA GLU A 18 -3.20 5.06 -10.34
C GLU A 18 -2.94 6.21 -9.36
N ILE A 19 -1.66 6.47 -9.09
CA ILE A 19 -1.20 7.59 -8.30
C ILE A 19 -0.17 8.37 -9.10
N ALA A 20 -0.42 9.67 -9.27
CA ALA A 20 0.50 10.59 -9.93
C ALA A 20 1.01 11.61 -8.93
N PHE A 21 2.33 11.84 -8.94
CA PHE A 21 2.98 12.87 -8.16
C PHE A 21 3.62 13.93 -9.06
N SER A 22 3.54 15.19 -8.63
CA SER A 22 4.39 16.27 -9.12
C SER A 22 5.10 16.92 -7.94
N TYR A 23 6.43 16.91 -7.96
CA TYR A 23 7.31 17.42 -6.92
C TYR A 23 7.99 18.70 -7.40
N LEU A 24 8.01 19.74 -6.57
CA LEU A 24 8.87 20.91 -6.72
C LEU A 24 9.94 20.87 -5.64
N LEU A 25 11.18 20.65 -6.07
CA LEU A 25 12.38 20.55 -5.26
C LEU A 25 13.12 21.88 -5.33
N ARG A 26 13.40 22.48 -4.17
CA ARG A 26 14.18 23.71 -4.07
C ARG A 26 15.56 23.36 -3.55
N GLU A 27 16.56 23.59 -4.37
CA GLU A 27 17.97 23.34 -4.05
C GLU A 27 18.52 24.46 -3.14
N ALA A 28 19.70 24.23 -2.54
CA ALA A 28 20.30 25.16 -1.59
C ALA A 28 20.66 26.52 -2.20
N ASP A 29 21.00 26.55 -3.50
CA ASP A 29 21.26 27.75 -4.28
C ASP A 29 19.99 28.49 -4.71
N GLY A 30 18.81 27.93 -4.40
CA GLY A 30 17.51 28.49 -4.72
C GLY A 30 16.94 28.10 -6.08
N VAL A 31 17.65 27.29 -6.88
CA VAL A 31 17.10 26.67 -8.09
C VAL A 31 15.91 25.80 -7.70
N VAL A 32 14.86 25.84 -8.52
CA VAL A 32 13.69 24.97 -8.37
C VAL A 32 13.65 23.99 -9.55
N ARG A 33 13.57 22.70 -9.24
CA ARG A 33 13.41 21.61 -10.21
C ARG A 33 12.07 20.91 -9.99
N GLY A 34 11.40 20.58 -11.09
CA GLY A 34 10.20 19.76 -11.09
C GLY A 34 10.53 18.30 -11.37
N GLU A 35 9.92 17.37 -10.65
CA GLU A 35 9.98 15.94 -10.89
C GLU A 35 8.57 15.34 -10.89
N HIS A 36 8.35 14.28 -11.66
CA HIS A 36 7.06 13.61 -11.75
C HIS A 36 7.23 12.11 -11.56
N ASP A 37 6.24 11.50 -10.92
CA ASP A 37 6.17 10.04 -10.79
C ASP A 37 4.75 9.56 -11.07
N HIS A 38 4.63 8.33 -11.56
CA HIS A 38 3.35 7.69 -11.84
C HIS A 38 3.41 6.21 -11.46
N ASP A 39 2.66 5.87 -10.43
CA ASP A 39 2.64 4.55 -9.81
C ASP A 39 1.26 3.90 -9.91
N ARG A 40 1.26 2.57 -10.01
CA ARG A 40 0.05 1.74 -9.91
C ARG A 40 0.06 0.96 -8.60
N PHE A 41 -0.92 1.19 -7.74
CA PHE A 41 -1.04 0.54 -6.44
C PHE A 41 -2.15 -0.50 -6.42
N GLY A 42 -2.03 -1.49 -5.52
CA GLY A 42 -3.05 -2.51 -5.32
C GLY A 42 -4.18 -2.05 -4.39
N LEU A 43 -5.43 -2.17 -4.86
CA LEU A 43 -6.67 -1.96 -4.12
C LEU A 43 -7.38 -3.31 -3.86
N PHE A 44 -6.63 -4.28 -3.32
CA PHE A 44 -7.16 -5.63 -3.13
C PHE A 44 -8.16 -5.70 -1.96
N PRO A 45 -9.23 -6.51 -2.07
CA PRO A 45 -10.13 -6.78 -0.96
C PRO A 45 -9.39 -7.31 0.27
N ARG A 46 -9.79 -6.90 1.47
CA ARG A 46 -9.20 -7.35 2.75
C ARG A 46 -9.16 -8.88 2.89
N ALA A 47 -10.20 -9.54 2.39
CA ALA A 47 -10.30 -10.99 2.40
C ALA A 47 -9.20 -11.67 1.56
N THR A 48 -8.71 -11.03 0.50
CA THR A 48 -7.64 -11.54 -0.36
C THR A 48 -6.35 -11.70 0.45
N TRP A 49 -5.96 -10.70 1.24
CA TRP A 49 -4.76 -10.78 2.09
C TRP A 49 -4.82 -11.92 3.10
N LEU A 50 -5.93 -12.04 3.84
CA LEU A 50 -6.11 -13.09 4.84
C LEU A 50 -6.10 -14.49 4.20
N ARG A 51 -6.78 -14.65 3.06
CA ARG A 51 -6.82 -15.92 2.32
C ARG A 51 -5.43 -16.33 1.84
N LEU A 52 -4.70 -15.44 1.16
CA LEU A 52 -3.36 -15.75 0.61
C LEU A 52 -2.37 -16.16 1.70
N LEU A 53 -2.40 -15.50 2.85
CA LEU A 53 -1.58 -15.88 4.01
C LEU A 53 -1.98 -17.26 4.57
N GLY A 54 -3.29 -17.54 4.61
CA GLY A 54 -3.81 -18.86 5.00
C GLY A 54 -3.42 -19.99 4.06
N GLU A 55 -3.43 -19.74 2.75
CA GLU A 55 -3.09 -20.73 1.71
C GLU A 55 -1.65 -21.24 1.84
N VAL A 56 -0.72 -20.41 2.34
CA VAL A 56 0.66 -20.82 2.61
C VAL A 56 0.89 -21.30 4.05
N GLY A 57 -0.19 -21.55 4.79
CA GLY A 57 -0.18 -22.19 6.10
C GLY A 57 0.02 -21.25 7.30
N PHE A 58 -0.18 -19.94 7.15
CA PHE A 58 -0.17 -19.03 8.29
C PHE A 58 -1.57 -18.89 8.91
N THR A 59 -1.61 -18.60 10.21
CA THR A 59 -2.79 -17.99 10.82
C THR A 59 -2.66 -16.48 10.68
N ALA A 60 -3.50 -15.88 9.84
CA ALA A 60 -3.50 -14.46 9.58
C ALA A 60 -4.63 -13.75 10.34
N GLU A 61 -4.35 -12.52 10.75
CA GLU A 61 -5.33 -11.63 11.36
C GLU A 61 -5.17 -10.22 10.79
N ARG A 62 -6.25 -9.43 10.94
CA ARG A 62 -6.27 -8.02 10.58
C ARG A 62 -6.51 -7.21 11.83
N SER A 63 -5.70 -6.19 12.05
CA SER A 63 -5.88 -5.18 13.08
C SER A 63 -5.86 -3.78 12.45
N ARG A 64 -6.15 -2.76 13.26
CA ARG A 64 -5.92 -1.36 12.88
C ARG A 64 -4.84 -0.78 13.76
N ASP A 65 -3.95 0.01 13.17
CA ASP A 65 -2.90 0.71 13.91
C ASP A 65 -3.37 2.08 14.43
N ALA A 66 -2.45 2.84 15.04
CA ALA A 66 -2.73 4.16 15.61
C ALA A 66 -3.16 5.22 14.56
N TRP A 67 -3.00 4.92 13.27
CA TRP A 67 -3.39 5.78 12.16
C TRP A 67 -4.62 5.22 11.41
N ASP A 68 -5.35 4.28 12.02
CA ASP A 68 -6.54 3.61 11.48
C ASP A 68 -6.29 2.83 10.17
N ARG A 69 -5.04 2.47 9.89
CA ARG A 69 -4.68 1.68 8.71
C ARG A 69 -4.91 0.21 8.98
N ASP A 70 -5.38 -0.52 7.98
CA ASP A 70 -5.44 -1.98 8.03
C ASP A 70 -4.03 -2.57 8.06
N VAL A 71 -3.72 -3.33 9.11
CA VAL A 71 -2.47 -4.09 9.25
C VAL A 71 -2.80 -5.57 9.25
N PHE A 72 -2.14 -6.32 8.36
CA PHE A 72 -2.26 -7.77 8.28
C PHE A 72 -1.02 -8.41 8.91
N THR A 73 -1.22 -9.19 9.96
CA THR A 73 -0.16 -9.95 10.63
C THR A 73 -0.39 -11.44 10.41
N ALA A 74 0.68 -12.21 10.34
CA ALA A 74 0.63 -13.64 10.08
C ALA A 74 1.63 -14.36 10.98
N ARG A 75 1.17 -15.44 11.63
CA ARG A 75 2.01 -16.29 12.47
C ARG A 75 2.00 -17.73 11.95
N ARG A 76 3.15 -18.39 11.97
CA ARG A 76 3.23 -19.81 11.66
C ARG A 76 2.58 -20.58 12.81
N PRO A 77 1.62 -21.49 12.57
CA PRO A 77 1.11 -22.37 13.61
C PRO A 77 2.26 -23.16 14.21
N ARG A 78 2.34 -23.24 15.55
CA ARG A 78 3.25 -24.21 16.18
C ARG A 78 2.74 -25.60 15.82
N ALA A 79 3.65 -26.50 15.43
CA ALA A 79 3.34 -27.91 15.37
C ALA A 79 2.78 -28.33 16.73
N ALA A 80 1.65 -29.07 16.71
CA ALA A 80 1.15 -29.68 17.93
C ALA A 80 2.27 -30.56 18.50
N ALA A 81 2.56 -30.40 19.80
CA ALA A 81 3.42 -31.36 20.47
C ALA A 81 2.68 -32.68 20.50
N SER A 82 3.23 -33.68 19.79
CA SER A 82 2.74 -35.06 19.78
C SER A 82 2.87 -35.72 21.14
#